data_AF-A0A0B1TDG4-F1
#
_entry.id   AF-A0A0B1TDG4-F1
#
_cell.length_a   1.000
_cell.length_b   1.000
_cell.length_c   1.000
_cell.angle_alpha   90.00
_cell.angle_beta   90.00
_cell.angle_gamma   90.00
#
_symmetry.space_group_name_H-M   'P 1'
#
loop_
_entity.id
_entity.type
_entity.pdbx_description
1 polymer ?
#
loop_
_entity_poly.entity_id
_entity_poly.type
_entity_poly.pdbx_seq_one_letter_code
_entity_poly.pdbx_strand_id
1 'polypeptide(L)'
;MTEQEMTLICSAVAYMEACITISESSYKSFRCPNLRELKPCAPGRVAITVIDNPYLVSFFIPISVAYPKGTIILELAGNPLLPWTVVDNLRQHCRHACRFPRRNTCILEARDYMHKELVSTCAGKSVIKPLKGYVLVVSSKYVSEREMNALCAQAVSMQICIVITESKFKSLRCPHLKELRPCKPGQPAISIVNNLYFTTLTIPRMIVFPPGALIFEVAGNPHLSSEIIKILLTICPNCHITSNLGTFAF
;
A
#
# COMPACT_ATOMS: atom_id res chain seq x y z
N MET A 1 -2.64 23.20 -13.39
CA MET A 1 -1.55 23.56 -14.30
C MET A 1 -1.26 22.35 -15.17
N THR A 2 -1.05 22.57 -16.47
CA THR A 2 -0.76 21.53 -17.45
C THR A 2 0.73 21.18 -17.45
N GLU A 3 1.08 20.02 -18.02
CA GLU A 3 2.48 19.60 -18.17
C GLU A 3 3.30 20.61 -18.98
N GLN A 4 2.69 21.24 -19.99
CA GLN A 4 3.35 22.25 -20.83
C GLN A 4 3.66 23.52 -20.04
N GLU A 5 2.70 24.05 -19.29
CA GLU A 5 2.88 25.23 -18.43
C GLU A 5 3.98 24.99 -17.38
N MET A 6 3.95 23.82 -16.73
CA MET A 6 4.96 23.44 -15.74
C MET A 6 6.36 23.35 -16.38
N THR A 7 6.45 22.78 -17.59
CA THR A 7 7.72 22.65 -18.31
C THR A 7 8.32 24.02 -18.62
N LEU A 8 7.50 25.00 -19.04
CA LEU A 8 7.94 26.36 -19.30
C LEU A 8 8.54 26.99 -18.03
N ILE A 9 7.85 26.88 -16.90
CA ILE A 9 8.35 27.39 -15.61
C ILE A 9 9.68 26.73 -15.26
N CYS A 10 9.71 25.40 -15.28
CA CYS A 10 10.87 24.63 -14.83
C CYS A 10 12.10 24.73 -15.75
N SER A 11 11.94 25.16 -17.01
CA SER A 11 13.06 25.37 -17.93
C SER A 11 13.97 26.55 -17.54
N ALA A 12 13.50 27.53 -16.77
CA ALA A 12 14.27 28.73 -16.44
C ALA A 12 14.50 28.93 -14.93
N VAL A 13 13.75 28.24 -14.09
CA VAL A 13 13.78 28.48 -12.63
C VAL A 13 15.01 27.87 -11.97
N ALA A 14 15.75 28.73 -11.25
CA ALA A 14 16.88 28.33 -10.39
C ALA A 14 16.51 28.26 -8.89
N TYR A 15 15.51 29.02 -8.45
CA TYR A 15 15.00 29.03 -7.08
C TYR A 15 13.48 28.81 -7.08
N MET A 16 13.00 27.88 -6.28
CA MET A 16 11.56 27.60 -6.18
C MET A 16 11.12 27.48 -4.73
N GLU A 17 10.10 28.25 -4.37
CA GLU A 17 9.39 28.13 -3.10
C GLU A 17 7.92 27.85 -3.39
N ALA A 18 7.52 26.59 -3.30
CA ALA A 18 6.23 26.13 -3.79
C ALA A 18 5.75 24.90 -3.02
N CYS A 19 4.47 24.58 -3.18
CA CYS A 19 3.88 23.30 -2.76
C CYS A 19 3.16 22.71 -3.97
N ILE A 20 3.91 22.10 -4.88
CA ILE A 20 3.41 21.48 -6.10
C ILE A 20 2.89 20.09 -5.76
N THR A 21 1.66 19.80 -6.16
CA THR A 21 1.09 18.45 -6.07
C THR A 21 0.66 18.00 -7.46
N ILE A 22 1.24 16.91 -7.93
CA ILE A 22 0.90 16.22 -9.18
C ILE A 22 0.38 14.85 -8.76
N SER A 23 -0.94 14.70 -8.76
CA SER A 23 -1.58 13.46 -8.37
C SER A 23 -2.66 13.05 -9.35
N GLU A 24 -2.79 11.75 -9.61
CA GLU A 24 -3.86 11.19 -10.47
C GLU A 24 -3.93 11.87 -11.85
N SER A 25 -2.78 12.27 -12.39
CA SER A 25 -2.71 13.09 -13.60
C SER A 25 -2.24 12.32 -14.82
N SER A 26 -2.41 12.94 -15.99
CA SER A 26 -1.90 12.45 -17.27
C SER A 26 -0.45 12.87 -17.56
N TYR A 27 0.28 13.39 -16.56
CA TYR A 27 1.67 13.82 -16.75
C TYR A 27 2.54 12.66 -17.19
N LYS A 28 3.33 12.90 -18.26
CA LYS A 28 4.37 11.97 -18.71
C LYS A 28 5.74 12.34 -18.18
N SER A 29 5.98 13.64 -17.96
CA SER A 29 7.28 14.17 -17.57
C SER A 29 7.16 15.32 -16.56
N PHE A 30 8.11 15.38 -15.63
CA PHE A 30 8.37 16.56 -14.79
C PHE A 30 9.87 16.81 -14.73
N ARG A 31 10.35 17.95 -15.26
CA ARG A 31 11.79 18.22 -15.36
C ARG A 31 12.11 19.68 -15.08
N CYS A 32 12.91 19.94 -14.05
CA CYS A 32 13.37 21.29 -13.68
C CYS A 32 14.90 21.34 -13.68
N PRO A 33 15.53 21.37 -14.88
CA PRO A 33 16.96 21.11 -15.02
C PRO A 33 17.87 22.20 -14.45
N ASN A 34 17.36 23.43 -14.29
CA ASN A 34 18.14 24.57 -13.82
C ASN A 34 17.97 24.84 -12.32
N LEU A 35 17.17 24.02 -11.62
CA LEU A 35 16.86 24.21 -10.21
C LEU A 35 18.12 24.06 -9.35
N ARG A 36 18.33 25.01 -8.44
CA ARG A 36 19.46 25.07 -7.50
C ARG A 36 19.01 25.08 -6.04
N GLU A 37 17.83 25.59 -5.76
CA GLU A 37 17.27 25.63 -4.41
C GLU A 37 15.77 25.38 -4.43
N LEU A 38 15.28 24.56 -3.51
CA LEU A 38 13.88 24.18 -3.39
C LEU A 38 13.40 24.27 -1.94
N LYS A 39 12.34 25.03 -1.71
CA LYS A 39 11.71 25.24 -0.41
C LYS A 39 10.20 24.96 -0.48
N PRO A 40 9.61 24.44 0.61
CA PRO A 40 8.16 24.30 0.70
C PRO A 40 7.53 25.69 0.87
N CYS A 41 6.34 25.89 0.30
CA CYS A 41 5.59 27.14 0.43
C CYS A 41 5.14 27.47 1.87
N ALA A 42 5.17 26.50 2.79
CA ALA A 42 4.85 26.69 4.20
C ALA A 42 5.46 25.58 5.08
N PRO A 43 5.68 25.82 6.40
CA PRO A 43 6.15 24.81 7.34
C PRO A 43 5.26 23.56 7.36
N GLY A 44 5.88 22.38 7.42
CA GLY A 44 5.17 21.08 7.46
C GLY A 44 4.60 20.61 6.12
N ARG A 45 4.69 21.42 5.06
CA ARG A 45 4.29 21.02 3.69
C ARG A 45 5.48 20.40 2.95
N VAL A 46 5.16 19.55 1.98
CA VAL A 46 6.12 19.03 1.02
C VAL A 46 6.16 19.96 -0.19
N ALA A 47 7.37 20.28 -0.68
CA ALA A 47 7.52 21.23 -1.78
C ALA A 47 7.05 20.65 -3.13
N ILE A 48 7.38 19.38 -3.39
CA ILE A 48 6.95 18.64 -4.58
C ILE A 48 6.40 17.27 -4.16
N THR A 49 5.13 17.03 -4.43
CA THR A 49 4.48 15.73 -4.24
C THR A 49 4.05 15.20 -5.60
N VAL A 50 4.58 14.05 -6.02
CA VAL A 50 4.20 13.38 -7.27
C VAL A 50 3.76 11.96 -6.95
N ILE A 51 2.44 11.77 -6.88
CA ILE A 51 1.83 10.52 -6.41
C ILE A 51 0.79 9.98 -7.37
N ASP A 52 0.70 8.66 -7.52
CA ASP A 52 -0.40 8.02 -8.24
C ASP A 52 -0.59 8.49 -9.70
N ASN A 53 0.52 8.76 -10.43
CA ASN A 53 0.46 9.17 -11.83
C ASN A 53 0.79 7.98 -12.77
N PRO A 54 -0.22 7.38 -13.42
CA PRO A 54 -0.05 6.13 -14.15
C PRO A 54 0.84 6.23 -15.39
N TYR A 55 1.03 7.43 -15.94
CA TYR A 55 1.75 7.65 -17.20
C TYR A 55 3.11 8.33 -17.03
N LEU A 56 3.53 8.63 -15.79
CA LEU A 56 4.77 9.35 -15.54
C LEU A 56 5.97 8.45 -15.81
N VAL A 57 6.70 8.76 -16.88
CA VAL A 57 7.90 8.02 -17.31
C VAL A 57 9.20 8.77 -17.01
N SER A 58 9.12 10.08 -16.77
CA SER A 58 10.29 10.93 -16.55
C SER A 58 10.11 11.87 -15.36
N PHE A 59 11.10 11.91 -14.48
CA PHE A 59 11.19 12.89 -13.40
C PHE A 59 12.65 13.35 -13.26
N PHE A 60 12.89 14.67 -13.20
CA PHE A 60 14.24 15.20 -13.05
C PHE A 60 14.31 16.52 -12.28
N ILE A 61 15.14 16.52 -11.23
CA ILE A 61 15.71 17.71 -10.59
C ILE A 61 17.22 17.47 -10.39
N PRO A 62 18.09 18.49 -10.47
CA PRO A 62 19.51 18.33 -10.23
C PRO A 62 19.80 17.78 -8.82
N ILE A 63 20.77 16.88 -8.72
CA ILE A 63 21.21 16.32 -7.43
C ILE A 63 21.90 17.36 -6.52
N SER A 64 22.30 18.49 -7.09
CA SER A 64 22.93 19.63 -6.42
C SER A 64 21.93 20.60 -5.78
N VAL A 65 20.62 20.35 -5.88
CA VAL A 65 19.60 21.23 -5.31
C VAL A 65 19.75 21.30 -3.79
N ALA A 66 19.79 22.52 -3.26
CA ALA A 66 19.84 22.81 -1.84
C ALA A 66 18.43 22.72 -1.20
N TYR A 67 18.38 22.13 0.00
CA TYR A 67 17.16 21.90 0.77
C TYR A 67 17.27 22.45 2.19
N PRO A 68 16.20 23.04 2.77
CA PRO A 68 16.18 23.39 4.19
C PRO A 68 16.25 22.14 5.08
N LYS A 69 17.06 22.20 6.15
CA LYS A 69 17.25 21.08 7.09
C LYS A 69 15.96 20.75 7.84
N GLY A 70 15.74 19.46 8.09
CA GLY A 70 14.62 18.98 8.91
C GLY A 70 13.25 19.03 8.23
N THR A 71 13.21 19.28 6.92
CA THR A 71 11.96 19.35 6.14
C THR A 71 11.92 18.28 5.06
N ILE A 72 10.72 17.81 4.73
CA ILE A 72 10.50 16.93 3.59
C ILE A 72 10.20 17.81 2.37
N ILE A 73 11.02 17.68 1.35
CA ILE A 73 10.97 18.50 0.14
C ILE A 73 10.31 17.77 -1.02
N LEU A 74 10.56 16.47 -1.16
CA LEU A 74 10.06 15.69 -2.29
C LEU A 74 9.42 14.38 -1.81
N GLU A 75 8.24 14.09 -2.34
CA GLU A 75 7.55 12.82 -2.15
C GLU A 75 7.20 12.21 -3.50
N LEU A 76 7.74 11.03 -3.79
CA LEU A 76 7.37 10.22 -4.95
C LEU A 76 6.73 8.91 -4.46
N ALA A 77 5.55 8.57 -4.96
CA ALA A 77 4.90 7.28 -4.70
C ALA A 77 3.92 6.93 -5.83
N GLY A 78 3.54 5.66 -6.00
CA GLY A 78 2.45 5.31 -6.92
C GLY A 78 2.62 5.68 -8.40
N ASN A 79 3.85 5.92 -8.88
CA ASN A 79 4.12 6.24 -10.29
C ASN A 79 4.64 4.98 -11.01
N PRO A 80 3.76 4.14 -11.60
CA PRO A 80 4.09 2.79 -12.06
C PRO A 80 5.17 2.73 -13.15
N LEU A 81 5.15 3.69 -14.08
CA LEU A 81 6.04 3.72 -15.23
C LEU A 81 7.33 4.52 -14.99
N LEU A 82 7.51 5.10 -13.79
CA LEU A 82 8.70 5.85 -13.47
C LEU A 82 9.86 4.88 -13.18
N PRO A 83 10.99 4.94 -13.92
CA PRO A 83 12.09 4.01 -13.71
C PRO A 83 12.67 4.10 -12.30
N TRP A 84 12.93 2.94 -11.67
CA TRP A 84 13.55 2.89 -10.35
C TRP A 84 14.93 3.56 -10.30
N THR A 85 15.66 3.59 -11.43
CA THR A 85 16.94 4.31 -11.54
C THR A 85 16.82 5.78 -11.17
N VAL A 86 15.71 6.44 -11.54
CA VAL A 86 15.42 7.83 -11.18
C VAL A 86 15.21 7.93 -9.66
N VAL A 87 14.37 7.06 -9.11
CA VAL A 87 14.04 7.04 -7.68
C VAL A 87 15.28 6.74 -6.82
N ASP A 88 16.12 5.80 -7.25
CA ASP A 88 17.33 5.40 -6.54
C ASP A 88 18.38 6.50 -6.55
N ASN A 89 18.56 7.18 -7.70
CA ASN A 89 19.45 8.32 -7.80
C ASN A 89 19.03 9.43 -6.82
N LEU A 90 17.74 9.79 -6.81
CA LEU A 90 17.23 10.80 -5.87
C LEU A 90 17.34 10.34 -4.40
N ARG A 91 17.15 9.05 -4.12
CA ARG A 91 17.30 8.50 -2.76
C ARG A 91 18.70 8.67 -2.21
N GLN A 92 19.74 8.49 -3.04
CA GLN A 92 21.13 8.66 -2.62
C GLN A 92 21.47 10.12 -2.26
N HIS A 93 20.86 11.08 -2.95
CA HIS A 93 21.24 12.50 -2.84
C HIS A 93 20.35 13.30 -1.89
N CYS A 94 19.09 12.90 -1.72
CA CYS A 94 18.13 13.65 -0.91
C CYS A 94 18.11 13.25 0.58
N ARG A 95 18.81 12.18 0.97
CA ARG A 95 18.90 11.70 2.38
C ARG A 95 17.53 11.68 3.08
N HIS A 96 17.36 12.46 4.16
CA HIS A 96 16.13 12.53 4.95
C HIS A 96 15.10 13.54 4.42
N ALA A 97 15.45 14.34 3.41
CA ALA A 97 14.57 15.36 2.85
C ALA A 97 13.57 14.80 1.81
N CYS A 98 13.62 13.50 1.50
CA CYS A 98 12.71 12.88 0.55
C CYS A 98 11.99 11.65 1.10
N ARG A 99 10.80 11.42 0.57
CA ARG A 99 10.00 10.22 0.74
C ARG A 99 9.86 9.51 -0.59
N PHE A 100 10.28 8.24 -0.62
CA PHE A 100 10.23 7.40 -1.81
C PHE A 100 9.48 6.10 -1.51
N PRO A 101 8.89 5.45 -2.53
CA PRO A 101 8.30 4.15 -2.32
C PRO A 101 9.44 3.16 -2.05
N ARG A 102 9.15 2.10 -1.31
CA ARG A 102 10.08 0.99 -1.15
C ARG A 102 10.10 0.20 -2.46
N ARG A 103 11.27 -0.25 -2.92
CA ARG A 103 11.48 -1.02 -4.17
C ARG A 103 10.53 -2.21 -4.34
N ASN A 104 9.97 -2.72 -3.25
CA ASN A 104 9.08 -3.89 -3.26
C ASN A 104 7.59 -3.50 -3.33
N THR A 105 7.21 -2.36 -3.91
CA THR A 105 5.79 -2.00 -4.09
C THR A 105 5.18 -2.76 -5.27
N CYS A 106 3.96 -3.28 -5.11
CA CYS A 106 3.18 -3.82 -6.20
C CYS A 106 2.65 -2.67 -7.04
N ILE A 107 3.02 -2.68 -8.32
CA ILE A 107 2.67 -1.65 -9.28
C ILE A 107 1.51 -2.17 -10.11
N LEU A 108 0.35 -1.50 -10.02
CA LEU A 108 -0.88 -1.88 -10.69
C LEU A 108 -1.41 -0.70 -11.52
N GLU A 109 -2.01 -1.01 -12.66
CA GLU A 109 -2.80 -0.12 -13.50
C GLU A 109 -4.16 0.16 -12.87
N ALA A 110 -4.82 1.21 -13.36
CA ALA A 110 -6.11 1.68 -12.91
C ALA A 110 -7.22 0.81 -13.54
N ARG A 111 -7.38 -0.42 -13.03
CA ARG A 111 -8.43 -1.36 -13.47
C ARG A 111 -8.72 -2.42 -12.42
N ASP A 112 -9.80 -3.16 -12.64
CA ASP A 112 -10.07 -4.37 -11.88
C ASP A 112 -9.15 -5.50 -12.34
N TYR A 113 -8.69 -6.29 -11.36
CA TYR A 113 -7.77 -7.40 -11.56
C TYR A 113 -8.47 -8.72 -11.35
N MET A 114 -8.19 -9.69 -12.21
CA MET A 114 -8.50 -11.07 -11.91
C MET A 114 -7.66 -11.55 -10.73
N HIS A 115 -8.23 -12.35 -9.84
CA HIS A 115 -7.57 -12.85 -8.63
C HIS A 115 -6.20 -13.50 -8.90
N LYS A 116 -6.11 -14.34 -9.95
CA LYS A 116 -4.85 -14.99 -10.37
C LYS A 116 -3.81 -14.00 -10.87
N GLU A 117 -4.24 -13.05 -11.69
CA GLU A 117 -3.38 -11.99 -12.21
C GLU A 117 -2.82 -11.15 -11.06
N LEU A 118 -3.68 -10.71 -10.14
CA LEU A 118 -3.29 -9.94 -8.97
C LEU A 118 -2.23 -10.66 -8.13
N VAL A 119 -2.42 -11.95 -7.86
CA VAL A 119 -1.41 -12.73 -7.12
C VAL A 119 -0.11 -12.84 -7.90
N SER A 120 -0.16 -13.15 -9.21
CA SER A 120 1.06 -13.27 -10.01
C SER A 120 1.88 -11.97 -10.05
N THR A 121 1.20 -10.82 -10.06
CA THR A 121 1.83 -9.50 -10.12
C THR A 121 2.36 -9.03 -8.76
N CYS A 122 1.61 -9.29 -7.68
CA CYS A 122 1.91 -8.75 -6.36
C CYS A 122 2.62 -9.73 -5.40
N ALA A 123 2.74 -11.02 -5.73
CA ALA A 123 3.45 -11.96 -4.87
C ALA A 123 4.89 -11.50 -4.60
N GLY A 124 5.32 -11.61 -3.33
CA GLY A 124 6.65 -11.16 -2.90
C GLY A 124 6.83 -9.64 -2.79
N LYS A 125 5.79 -8.83 -3.05
CA LYS A 125 5.82 -7.38 -2.84
C LYS A 125 5.51 -7.03 -1.38
N SER A 126 6.14 -5.98 -0.86
CA SER A 126 5.96 -5.49 0.50
C SER A 126 4.89 -4.42 0.65
N VAL A 127 4.47 -3.78 -0.44
CA VAL A 127 3.37 -2.81 -0.42
C VAL A 127 2.38 -3.19 -1.51
N ILE A 128 1.13 -3.46 -1.16
CA ILE A 128 0.10 -3.90 -2.10
C ILE A 128 -1.12 -3.00 -1.91
N LYS A 129 -1.28 -2.00 -2.79
CA LYS A 129 -2.37 -1.03 -2.72
C LYS A 129 -2.93 -0.80 -4.13
N PRO A 130 -4.25 -0.62 -4.30
CA PRO A 130 -4.81 -0.23 -5.58
C PRO A 130 -4.42 1.23 -5.89
N LEU A 131 -4.49 1.59 -7.17
CA LEU A 131 -4.64 2.99 -7.54
C LEU A 131 -6.00 3.49 -7.05
N LYS A 132 -6.09 4.79 -6.77
CA LYS A 132 -7.33 5.40 -6.28
C LYS A 132 -8.50 5.15 -7.25
N GLY A 133 -9.65 4.82 -6.69
CA GLY A 133 -10.86 4.45 -7.44
C GLY A 133 -10.99 2.95 -7.74
N TYR A 134 -9.94 2.16 -7.51
CA TYR A 134 -9.94 0.71 -7.71
C TYR A 134 -9.81 -0.05 -6.41
N VAL A 135 -10.20 -1.32 -6.44
CA VAL A 135 -10.16 -2.19 -5.27
C VAL A 135 -9.44 -3.48 -5.60
N LEU A 136 -8.68 -4.00 -4.63
CA LEU A 136 -8.03 -5.30 -4.75
C LEU A 136 -8.82 -6.31 -3.94
N VAL A 137 -9.22 -7.41 -4.58
CA VAL A 137 -9.92 -8.52 -3.93
C VAL A 137 -9.27 -9.83 -4.34
N VAL A 138 -8.94 -10.69 -3.37
CA VAL A 138 -8.41 -12.03 -3.62
C VAL A 138 -9.24 -13.04 -2.83
N SER A 139 -9.70 -14.12 -3.48
CA SER A 139 -10.60 -15.10 -2.88
C SER A 139 -10.08 -16.52 -3.03
N SER A 140 -10.25 -17.33 -1.99
CA SER A 140 -9.93 -18.76 -1.96
C SER A 140 -10.65 -19.58 -3.04
N LYS A 141 -11.73 -19.04 -3.63
CA LYS A 141 -12.43 -19.67 -4.76
C LYS A 141 -11.59 -19.70 -6.05
N TYR A 142 -10.67 -18.75 -6.20
CA TYR A 142 -9.95 -18.53 -7.45
C TYR A 142 -8.44 -18.69 -7.34
N VAL A 143 -7.88 -18.77 -6.13
CA VAL A 143 -6.44 -18.95 -5.91
C VAL A 143 -6.19 -20.07 -4.90
N SER A 144 -5.04 -20.72 -5.02
CA SER A 144 -4.59 -21.73 -4.07
C SER A 144 -4.08 -21.11 -2.76
N GLU A 145 -4.00 -21.92 -1.71
CA GLU A 145 -3.43 -21.50 -0.43
C GLU A 145 -1.96 -21.03 -0.59
N ARG A 146 -1.19 -21.70 -1.46
CA ARG A 146 0.20 -21.32 -1.75
C ARG A 146 0.27 -19.93 -2.37
N GLU A 147 -0.59 -19.64 -3.34
CA GLU A 147 -0.68 -18.35 -4.01
C GLU A 147 -1.11 -17.23 -3.05
N MET A 148 -2.15 -17.49 -2.25
CA MET A 148 -2.61 -16.54 -1.24
C MET A 148 -1.51 -16.23 -0.21
N ASN A 149 -0.80 -17.25 0.27
CA ASN A 149 0.33 -17.06 1.19
C ASN A 149 1.50 -16.33 0.53
N ALA A 150 1.79 -16.58 -0.75
CA ALA A 150 2.83 -15.87 -1.48
C ALA A 150 2.54 -14.36 -1.63
N LEU A 151 1.27 -13.99 -1.72
CA LEU A 151 0.82 -12.60 -1.71
C LEU A 151 1.15 -11.92 -0.36
N CYS A 152 0.99 -12.64 0.75
CA CYS A 152 1.20 -12.11 2.10
C CYS A 152 2.64 -12.24 2.63
N ALA A 153 3.44 -13.15 2.08
CA ALA A 153 4.71 -13.59 2.67
C ALA A 153 5.69 -12.45 2.94
N GLN A 154 5.73 -11.44 2.07
CA GLN A 154 6.61 -10.27 2.18
C GLN A 154 5.84 -8.97 2.46
N ALA A 155 4.51 -9.04 2.52
CA ALA A 155 3.65 -7.88 2.63
C ALA A 155 3.82 -7.18 3.99
N VAL A 156 4.11 -5.89 3.94
CA VAL A 156 4.25 -5.00 5.10
C VAL A 156 3.08 -4.02 5.18
N SER A 157 2.55 -3.58 4.04
CA SER A 157 1.38 -2.69 3.98
C SER A 157 0.45 -3.15 2.87
N MET A 158 -0.83 -3.34 3.19
CA MET A 158 -1.83 -3.80 2.22
C MET A 158 -3.12 -2.98 2.29
N GLN A 159 -3.72 -2.71 1.14
CA GLN A 159 -5.10 -2.27 0.99
C GLN A 159 -5.80 -3.25 0.04
N ILE A 160 -6.53 -4.21 0.61
CA ILE A 160 -7.05 -5.37 -0.10
C ILE A 160 -8.17 -6.01 0.72
N CYS A 161 -9.06 -6.76 0.07
CA CYS A 161 -9.97 -7.69 0.73
C CYS A 161 -9.55 -9.13 0.40
N ILE A 162 -9.16 -9.89 1.41
CA ILE A 162 -8.87 -11.32 1.30
C ILE A 162 -10.08 -12.08 1.82
N VAL A 163 -10.65 -12.95 0.98
CA VAL A 163 -11.86 -13.71 1.29
C VAL A 163 -11.58 -15.20 1.24
N ILE A 164 -11.48 -15.84 2.40
CA ILE A 164 -11.28 -17.27 2.55
C ILE A 164 -12.57 -17.86 3.12
N THR A 165 -13.39 -18.45 2.26
CA THR A 165 -14.72 -18.97 2.63
C THR A 165 -14.90 -20.38 2.13
N GLU A 166 -15.49 -21.25 2.96
CA GLU A 166 -15.89 -22.63 2.61
C GLU A 166 -14.79 -23.39 1.85
N SER A 167 -13.54 -23.21 2.29
CA SER A 167 -12.37 -23.69 1.56
C SER A 167 -11.62 -24.77 2.33
N LYS A 168 -10.71 -25.44 1.62
CA LYS A 168 -9.77 -26.41 2.20
C LYS A 168 -8.50 -25.74 2.74
N PHE A 169 -8.47 -24.41 2.84
CA PHE A 169 -7.29 -23.71 3.33
C PHE A 169 -7.05 -24.07 4.80
N LYS A 170 -5.78 -24.37 5.12
CA LYS A 170 -5.30 -24.62 6.47
C LYS A 170 -4.71 -23.36 7.09
N SER A 171 -4.14 -22.48 6.26
CA SER A 171 -3.37 -21.36 6.78
C SER A 171 -3.33 -20.10 5.91
N LEU A 172 -3.29 -18.96 6.58
CA LEU A 172 -2.91 -17.66 6.01
C LEU A 172 -1.79 -17.04 6.87
N ARG A 173 -0.67 -16.70 6.26
CA ARG A 173 0.52 -16.17 6.94
C ARG A 173 0.96 -14.85 6.32
N CYS A 174 0.79 -13.75 7.05
CA CYS A 174 1.28 -12.42 6.67
C CYS A 174 2.26 -11.91 7.75
N PRO A 175 3.45 -12.54 7.90
CA PRO A 175 4.31 -12.40 9.09
C PRO A 175 4.97 -11.02 9.23
N HIS A 176 4.99 -10.21 8.17
CA HIS A 176 5.65 -8.90 8.16
C HIS A 176 4.67 -7.73 8.11
N LEU A 177 3.36 -8.01 8.21
CA LEU A 177 2.33 -7.00 8.07
C LEU A 177 2.42 -5.98 9.21
N LYS A 178 2.39 -4.70 8.85
CA LYS A 178 2.41 -3.55 9.76
C LYS A 178 1.24 -2.60 9.53
N GLU A 179 0.70 -2.56 8.30
CA GLU A 179 -0.48 -1.76 7.96
C GLU A 179 -1.46 -2.61 7.16
N LEU A 180 -2.73 -2.58 7.54
CA LEU A 180 -3.81 -3.25 6.81
C LEU A 180 -5.00 -2.32 6.67
N ARG A 181 -5.50 -2.18 5.43
CA ARG A 181 -6.70 -1.42 5.11
C ARG A 181 -7.66 -2.32 4.33
N PRO A 182 -8.98 -2.22 4.59
CA PRO A 182 -9.96 -2.90 3.76
C PRO A 182 -9.95 -2.31 2.35
N CYS A 183 -10.30 -3.12 1.37
CA CYS A 183 -10.41 -2.65 -0.01
C CYS A 183 -11.50 -1.58 -0.19
N LYS A 184 -12.56 -1.62 0.63
CA LYS A 184 -13.62 -0.60 0.64
C LYS A 184 -14.29 -0.47 2.03
N PRO A 185 -14.94 0.67 2.33
CA PRO A 185 -15.68 0.86 3.58
C PRO A 185 -16.78 -0.19 3.80
N GLY A 186 -17.01 -0.55 5.05
CA GLY A 186 -18.05 -1.53 5.43
C GLY A 186 -17.71 -2.99 5.10
N GLN A 187 -16.50 -3.27 4.60
CA GLN A 187 -16.02 -4.63 4.41
C GLN A 187 -14.80 -4.95 5.26
N PRO A 188 -14.69 -6.17 5.80
CA PRO A 188 -13.47 -6.64 6.44
C PRO A 188 -12.32 -6.75 5.44
N ALA A 189 -11.11 -6.39 5.88
CA ALA A 189 -9.90 -6.58 5.07
C ALA A 189 -9.54 -8.08 4.91
N ILE A 190 -9.81 -8.89 5.93
CA ILE A 190 -9.61 -10.34 5.91
C ILE A 190 -10.88 -11.01 6.47
N SER A 191 -11.59 -11.75 5.60
CA SER A 191 -12.68 -12.66 5.99
C SER A 191 -12.20 -14.10 5.92
N ILE A 192 -12.33 -14.83 7.01
CA ILE A 192 -12.06 -16.27 7.11
C ILE A 192 -13.29 -16.91 7.74
N VAL A 193 -14.19 -17.43 6.91
CA VAL A 193 -15.50 -17.91 7.35
C VAL A 193 -15.77 -19.35 6.90
N ASN A 194 -16.25 -20.19 7.82
CA ASN A 194 -16.69 -21.56 7.54
C ASN A 194 -15.60 -22.45 6.90
N ASN A 195 -14.34 -22.33 7.33
CA ASN A 195 -13.25 -23.17 6.83
C ASN A 195 -12.93 -24.27 7.84
N LEU A 196 -13.46 -25.47 7.58
CA LEU A 196 -13.34 -26.63 8.48
C LEU A 196 -11.88 -26.91 8.89
N TYR A 197 -10.95 -26.88 7.94
CA TYR A 197 -9.54 -27.26 8.17
C TYR A 197 -8.61 -26.09 8.55
N PHE A 198 -9.15 -24.89 8.72
CA PHE A 198 -8.33 -23.70 8.95
C PHE A 198 -7.84 -23.66 10.40
N THR A 199 -6.52 -23.70 10.59
CA THR A 199 -5.88 -23.82 11.91
C THR A 199 -4.94 -22.66 12.23
N THR A 200 -4.41 -21.98 11.21
CA THR A 200 -3.33 -21.01 11.38
C THR A 200 -3.64 -19.68 10.71
N LEU A 201 -3.72 -18.61 11.51
CA LEU A 201 -3.64 -17.24 11.02
C LEU A 201 -2.44 -16.56 11.69
N THR A 202 -1.44 -16.17 10.89
CA THR A 202 -0.26 -15.45 11.38
C THR A 202 -0.35 -13.99 10.97
N ILE A 203 -0.64 -13.12 11.95
CA ILE A 203 -0.63 -11.67 11.82
C ILE A 203 0.17 -11.09 13.00
N PRO A 204 1.10 -10.14 12.78
CA PRO A 204 1.80 -9.45 13.86
C PRO A 204 0.84 -8.74 14.81
N ARG A 205 1.18 -8.72 16.10
CA ARG A 205 0.35 -8.07 17.13
C ARG A 205 0.26 -6.55 16.99
N MET A 206 1.26 -5.94 16.35
CA MET A 206 1.37 -4.50 16.15
C MET A 206 1.10 -4.16 14.68
N ILE A 207 -0.17 -4.17 14.28
CA ILE A 207 -0.61 -3.66 12.98
C ILE A 207 -1.42 -2.38 13.17
N VAL A 208 -1.28 -1.45 12.22
CA VAL A 208 -2.03 -0.20 12.14
C VAL A 208 -3.12 -0.34 11.10
N PHE A 209 -4.31 0.15 11.43
CA PHE A 209 -5.44 0.19 10.52
C PHE A 209 -6.33 1.42 10.80
N PRO A 210 -7.18 1.83 9.84
CA PRO A 210 -7.99 3.03 10.01
C PRO A 210 -8.98 2.89 11.19
N PRO A 211 -9.19 3.95 11.99
CA PRO A 211 -10.19 3.93 13.05
C PRO A 211 -11.58 3.57 12.53
N GLY A 212 -12.28 2.68 13.23
CA GLY A 212 -13.63 2.23 12.85
C GLY A 212 -13.70 1.32 11.62
N ALA A 213 -12.56 0.97 11.00
CA ALA A 213 -12.55 0.01 9.90
C ALA A 213 -12.80 -1.42 10.39
N LEU A 214 -13.53 -2.19 9.59
CA LEU A 214 -13.64 -3.63 9.77
C LEU A 214 -12.37 -4.28 9.22
N ILE A 215 -11.63 -4.99 10.06
CA ILE A 215 -10.34 -5.59 9.69
C ILE A 215 -10.46 -7.10 9.57
N PHE A 216 -11.02 -7.74 10.59
CA PHE A 216 -11.18 -9.18 10.65
C PHE A 216 -12.65 -9.55 10.74
N GLU A 217 -13.02 -10.54 9.94
CA GLU A 217 -14.21 -11.35 10.13
C GLU A 217 -13.74 -12.81 10.19
N VAL A 218 -13.80 -13.42 11.38
CA VAL A 218 -13.33 -14.78 11.62
C VAL A 218 -14.40 -15.56 12.35
N ALA A 219 -15.10 -16.44 11.64
CA ALA A 219 -16.22 -17.21 12.20
C ALA A 219 -16.33 -18.61 11.59
N GLY A 220 -16.82 -19.58 12.37
CA GLY A 220 -17.09 -20.94 11.85
C GLY A 220 -15.83 -21.72 11.43
N ASN A 221 -14.69 -21.50 12.07
CA ASN A 221 -13.42 -22.20 11.77
C ASN A 221 -13.03 -23.14 12.93
N PRO A 222 -13.63 -24.34 13.09
CA PRO A 222 -13.60 -25.17 14.30
C PRO A 222 -12.21 -25.53 14.82
N HIS A 223 -11.21 -25.62 13.94
CA HIS A 223 -9.84 -25.96 14.31
C HIS A 223 -8.92 -24.75 14.53
N LEU A 224 -9.44 -23.52 14.47
CA LEU A 224 -8.69 -22.33 14.82
C LEU A 224 -8.53 -22.24 16.34
N SER A 225 -7.29 -22.18 16.82
CA SER A 225 -7.03 -22.22 18.26
C SER A 225 -7.58 -20.99 18.99
N SER A 226 -7.98 -21.19 20.24
CA SER A 226 -8.44 -20.10 21.12
C SER A 226 -7.34 -19.06 21.39
N GLU A 227 -6.07 -19.46 21.32
CA GLU A 227 -4.93 -18.53 21.43
C GLU A 227 -4.91 -17.54 20.26
N ILE A 228 -5.09 -18.02 19.02
CA ILE A 228 -5.13 -17.15 17.84
C ILE A 228 -6.33 -16.20 17.94
N ILE A 229 -7.50 -16.70 18.34
CA ILE A 229 -8.71 -15.87 18.57
C ILE A 229 -8.43 -14.75 19.58
N LYS A 230 -7.80 -15.07 20.72
CA LYS A 230 -7.42 -14.07 21.73
C LYS A 230 -6.47 -13.02 21.16
N ILE A 231 -5.46 -13.44 20.38
CA ILE A 231 -4.52 -12.50 19.73
C ILE A 231 -5.27 -11.56 18.79
N LEU A 232 -6.19 -12.07 17.97
CA LEU A 232 -6.97 -11.25 17.03
C LEU A 232 -7.88 -10.25 17.75
N LEU A 233 -8.51 -10.66 18.85
CA LEU A 233 -9.32 -9.77 19.70
C LEU A 233 -8.48 -8.68 20.37
N THR A 234 -7.23 -8.97 20.76
CA THR A 234 -6.31 -7.95 21.25
C THR A 234 -5.93 -6.94 20.15
N ILE A 235 -5.74 -7.42 18.92
CA ILE A 235 -5.41 -6.55 17.78
C ILE A 235 -6.61 -5.69 17.39
N CYS A 236 -7.81 -6.27 17.33
CA CYS A 236 -9.04 -5.60 16.93
C CYS A 236 -10.21 -6.01 17.84
N PRO A 237 -10.42 -5.29 18.97
CA PRO A 237 -11.47 -5.62 19.93
C PRO A 237 -12.90 -5.55 19.38
N ASN A 238 -13.11 -4.71 18.35
CA ASN A 238 -14.42 -4.48 17.74
C ASN A 238 -14.64 -5.31 16.47
N CYS A 239 -13.73 -6.23 16.13
CA CYS A 239 -13.88 -7.10 14.97
C CYS A 239 -14.82 -8.28 15.26
N HIS A 240 -15.49 -8.79 14.23
CA HIS A 240 -16.35 -9.97 14.36
C HIS A 240 -15.51 -11.24 14.37
N ILE A 241 -15.15 -11.71 15.57
CA ILE A 241 -14.33 -12.90 15.79
C ILE A 241 -15.08 -13.83 16.74
N THR A 242 -15.58 -14.96 16.24
CA THR A 242 -16.28 -15.95 17.05
C THR A 242 -15.38 -17.16 17.30
N SER A 243 -15.33 -17.61 18.54
CA SER A 243 -14.82 -18.94 18.85
C SER A 243 -15.90 -19.96 18.50
N ASN A 244 -15.53 -21.13 17.98
CA ASN A 244 -16.48 -22.23 17.72
C ASN A 244 -16.98 -22.90 18.99
N LEU A 245 -17.05 -22.15 20.10
CA LEU A 245 -17.82 -22.59 21.24
C LEU A 245 -19.28 -22.45 20.84
N GLY A 246 -19.78 -23.51 20.18
CA GLY A 246 -21.18 -23.85 20.27
C GLY A 246 -21.53 -23.84 21.76
N THR A 247 -22.32 -22.85 22.16
CA THR A 247 -23.10 -22.89 23.38
C THR A 247 -24.05 -24.09 23.25
N PHE A 248 -23.59 -25.26 23.67
CA PHE A 248 -24.47 -26.29 24.19
C PHE A 248 -24.65 -25.99 25.67
N ALA A 249 -25.68 -25.20 25.99
CA ALA A 249 -26.21 -25.15 27.34
C ALA A 249 -27.04 -26.44 27.52
N PHE A 250 -26.66 -27.23 28.52
CA PHE A 250 -27.46 -28.33 29.08
C PHE A 250 -28.63 -27.76 29.88
#